data_AF-A0A524E1G1-F1
#
_entry.id   AF-A0A524E1G1-F1
#
_cell.length_a   1.000
_cell.length_b   1.000
_cell.length_c   1.000
_cell.angle_alpha   90.00
_cell.angle_beta   90.00
_cell.angle_gamma   90.00
#
_symmetry.space_group_name_H-M   'P 1'
#
loop_
_entity.id
_entity.type
_entity.pdbx_description
1 polymer ?
#
loop_
_entity_poly.entity_id
_entity_poly.type
_entity_poly.pdbx_seq_one_letter_code
_entity_poly.pdbx_strand_id
1 'polypeptide(L)'
;MINLTIKKKILLTSTVIILAGIFIISMLPMTAAPVAATDSGSSDSEEDSELAVAFASSGSNTMSPNNLLPGDIVLLGTDDTFFDFLIPGKWSHTVIIGGVAGYHEIWATEEGTWVPQGETWVVHSTKDDDGDGLRTSRYNTVVNDHAGNVVAIRVLKPGGGTLSSSERSAIVNFATSKIGTDEGYDWNWLGKQVGVDTADPEIAPDGYYCSELAWAAYKSVIGIEL
;
A
#
# COMPACT_ATOMS: atom_id res chain seq x y z
N MET A 1 -42.48 -25.16 -6.63
CA MET A 1 -41.59 -24.40 -7.56
C MET A 1 -42.09 -22.97 -7.63
N ILE A 2 -41.47 -22.05 -6.87
CA ILE A 2 -41.81 -20.63 -6.91
C ILE A 2 -41.30 -20.06 -8.24
N ASN A 3 -42.22 -19.49 -9.01
CA ASN A 3 -42.06 -19.07 -10.39
C ASN A 3 -40.84 -18.13 -10.54
N LEU A 4 -39.87 -18.51 -11.38
CA LEU A 4 -38.57 -17.83 -11.56
C LEU A 4 -38.71 -16.34 -11.90
N THR A 5 -39.84 -15.98 -12.52
CA THR A 5 -40.23 -14.62 -12.87
C THR A 5 -40.51 -13.73 -11.64
N ILE A 6 -40.99 -14.32 -10.54
CA ILE A 6 -41.28 -13.59 -9.29
C ILE A 6 -39.97 -13.24 -8.57
N LYS A 7 -38.98 -14.15 -8.57
CA LYS A 7 -37.66 -13.89 -7.95
C LYS A 7 -36.90 -12.76 -8.63
N LYS A 8 -36.92 -12.70 -9.97
CA LYS A 8 -36.28 -11.62 -10.74
C LYS A 8 -36.94 -10.26 -10.49
N LYS A 9 -38.27 -10.24 -10.33
CA LYS A 9 -39.01 -9.01 -9.99
C LYS A 9 -38.66 -8.50 -8.59
N ILE A 10 -38.62 -9.40 -7.59
CA ILE A 10 -38.25 -9.03 -6.22
C ILE A 10 -36.81 -8.48 -6.16
N LEU A 11 -35.87 -9.14 -6.83
CA LEU A 11 -34.47 -8.68 -6.85
C LEU A 11 -34.36 -7.28 -7.47
N LEU A 12 -35.00 -7.05 -8.62
CA LEU A 12 -34.96 -5.75 -9.29
C LEU A 12 -35.62 -4.64 -8.45
N THR A 13 -36.75 -4.93 -7.79
CA THR A 13 -37.41 -3.96 -6.90
C THR A 13 -36.54 -3.63 -5.69
N SER A 14 -35.86 -4.62 -5.09
CA SER A 14 -34.93 -4.39 -3.98
C SER A 14 -33.72 -3.54 -4.40
N THR A 15 -33.13 -3.77 -5.57
CA THR A 15 -31.98 -2.99 -6.05
C THR A 15 -32.36 -1.53 -6.32
N VAL A 16 -33.54 -1.28 -6.89
CA VAL A 16 -34.03 0.10 -7.16
C VAL A 16 -34.31 0.85 -5.85
N ILE A 17 -34.84 0.18 -4.82
CA ILE A 17 -35.09 0.81 -3.51
C ILE A 17 -33.78 1.17 -2.80
N ILE A 18 -32.76 0.31 -2.87
CA ILE A 18 -31.45 0.58 -2.26
C ILE A 18 -30.77 1.78 -2.94
N LEU A 19 -30.78 1.83 -4.29
CA LEU A 19 -30.21 2.95 -5.05
C LEU A 19 -30.95 4.28 -4.78
N ALA A 20 -32.28 4.25 -4.67
CA ALA A 20 -33.05 5.44 -4.33
C ALA A 20 -32.80 5.91 -2.88
N GLY A 21 -32.59 4.99 -1.93
CA GLY A 21 -32.28 5.33 -0.54
C GLY A 21 -30.94 6.07 -0.38
N ILE A 22 -29.92 5.67 -1.13
CA ILE A 22 -28.59 6.30 -1.12
C ILE A 22 -28.65 7.75 -1.64
N PHE A 23 -29.51 8.01 -2.64
CA PHE A 23 -29.69 9.35 -3.21
C PHE A 23 -30.45 10.33 -2.30
N ILE A 24 -31.24 9.84 -1.34
CA ILE A 24 -31.99 10.70 -0.42
C ILE A 24 -31.12 11.12 0.78
N ILE A 25 -30.15 10.29 1.18
CA ILE A 25 -29.24 10.61 2.29
C ILE A 25 -28.23 11.71 1.91
N SER A 26 -27.88 11.85 0.63
CA SER A 26 -26.97 12.90 0.15
C SER A 26 -27.60 14.29 0.01
N MET A 27 -28.92 14.42 0.22
CA MET A 27 -29.62 15.72 0.14
C MET A 27 -30.01 16.31 1.51
N LEU A 28 -29.53 15.72 2.61
CA LEU A 28 -29.68 16.35 3.92
C LEU A 28 -28.57 17.40 4.11
N PRO A 29 -28.90 18.70 4.20
CA PRO A 29 -27.91 19.71 4.51
C PRO A 29 -27.40 19.49 5.94
N MET A 30 -26.12 19.12 6.09
CA MET A 30 -25.45 19.21 7.38
C MET A 30 -25.39 20.68 7.78
N THR A 31 -26.23 21.08 8.72
CA THR A 31 -26.11 22.39 9.37
C THR A 31 -24.88 22.37 10.26
N ALA A 32 -23.73 22.74 9.70
CA ALA A 32 -22.55 23.10 10.48
C ALA A 32 -22.81 24.47 11.14
N ALA A 33 -22.62 24.53 12.47
CA ALA A 33 -22.63 25.80 13.18
C ALA A 33 -21.36 26.59 12.83
N PRO A 34 -21.44 27.91 12.57
CA PRO A 34 -20.26 28.69 12.26
C PRO A 34 -19.48 29.00 13.54
N VAL A 35 -18.23 28.56 13.60
CA VAL A 35 -17.23 29.14 14.49
C VAL A 35 -16.68 30.37 13.78
N ALA A 36 -16.89 31.53 14.38
CA ALA A 36 -16.33 32.79 13.94
C ALA A 36 -14.81 32.79 14.14
N ALA A 37 -14.06 32.94 13.05
CA ALA A 37 -12.71 33.48 13.07
C ALA A 37 -12.57 34.45 11.90
N THR A 38 -12.03 35.63 12.22
CA THR A 38 -11.97 36.83 11.41
C THR A 38 -10.98 36.75 10.25
N ASP A 39 -11.49 37.22 9.11
CA ASP A 39 -10.88 37.64 7.85
C ASP A 39 -9.45 38.22 7.90
N SER A 40 -8.59 37.79 6.96
CA SER A 40 -7.86 38.73 6.07
C SER A 40 -7.29 38.00 4.84
N GLY A 41 -7.84 38.29 3.65
CA GLY A 41 -7.01 38.40 2.44
C GLY A 41 -7.23 37.39 1.31
N SER A 42 -8.16 37.72 0.41
CA SER A 42 -8.05 37.66 -1.06
C SER A 42 -7.16 36.61 -1.73
N SER A 43 -7.76 35.70 -2.50
CA SER A 43 -7.88 35.85 -3.97
C SER A 43 -8.48 34.57 -4.56
N ASP A 44 -9.56 34.75 -5.31
CA ASP A 44 -10.22 33.70 -6.10
C ASP A 44 -9.26 33.09 -7.13
N SER A 45 -9.04 31.79 -7.01
CA SER A 45 -8.74 30.91 -8.13
C SER A 45 -9.43 29.58 -7.86
N GLU A 46 -10.53 29.34 -8.57
CA GLU A 46 -11.09 28.00 -8.75
C GLU A 46 -10.07 27.20 -9.56
N GLU A 47 -9.13 26.56 -8.88
CA GLU A 47 -8.41 25.42 -9.44
C GLU A 47 -9.33 24.21 -9.32
N ASP A 48 -9.60 23.58 -10.46
CA ASP A 48 -10.03 22.18 -10.55
C ASP A 48 -8.97 21.36 -9.78
N SER A 49 -9.22 21.18 -8.49
CA SER A 49 -8.44 20.32 -7.61
C SER A 49 -8.72 18.89 -8.03
N GLU A 50 -8.02 18.41 -9.07
CA GLU A 50 -7.77 16.98 -9.21
C GLU A 50 -7.31 16.47 -7.84
N LEU A 51 -8.01 15.46 -7.32
CA LEU A 51 -7.63 14.80 -6.09
C LEU A 51 -6.23 14.23 -6.27
N ALA A 52 -5.21 14.94 -5.80
CA ALA A 52 -3.86 14.45 -5.71
C ALA A 52 -3.85 13.31 -4.67
N VAL A 53 -4.01 12.08 -5.17
CA VAL A 53 -3.92 10.86 -4.34
C VAL A 53 -2.43 10.60 -4.09
N ALA A 54 -1.90 11.18 -3.02
CA ALA A 54 -0.56 10.92 -2.50
C ALA A 54 -0.63 9.95 -1.30
N PHE A 55 0.32 9.01 -1.23
CA PHE A 55 0.32 7.92 -0.25
C PHE A 55 0.79 8.31 1.17
N ALA A 56 1.13 9.57 1.44
CA ALA A 56 1.61 9.97 2.76
C ALA A 56 1.37 11.43 3.13
N SER A 57 0.89 11.65 4.36
CA SER A 57 1.24 12.84 5.12
C SER A 57 2.73 12.73 5.51
N SER A 58 3.42 13.87 5.61
CA SER A 58 4.85 14.00 5.93
C SER A 58 5.19 13.65 7.39
N GLY A 59 4.80 12.46 7.83
CA GLY A 59 5.09 11.95 9.17
C GLY A 59 6.56 11.55 9.29
N SER A 60 7.12 11.68 10.49
CA SER A 60 8.47 11.19 10.78
C SER A 60 8.53 10.35 12.05
N ASN A 61 9.46 9.40 12.09
CA ASN A 61 9.74 8.57 13.27
C ASN A 61 11.24 8.26 13.38
N THR A 62 11.62 7.62 14.49
CA THR A 62 13.02 7.27 14.78
C THR A 62 13.19 5.76 15.01
N MET A 63 12.42 4.92 14.31
CA MET A 63 12.60 3.46 14.40
C MET A 63 14.00 3.10 13.92
N SER A 64 14.75 2.42 14.78
CA SER A 64 16.08 1.96 14.43
C SER A 64 16.00 0.68 13.61
N PRO A 65 16.80 0.53 12.53
CA PRO A 65 16.90 -0.73 11.80
C PRO A 65 17.74 -1.78 12.56
N ASN A 66 18.34 -1.42 13.71
CA ASN A 66 19.12 -2.34 14.52
C ASN A 66 18.23 -3.48 15.02
N ASN A 67 18.55 -4.71 14.61
CA ASN A 67 17.81 -5.97 14.83
C ASN A 67 16.74 -6.33 13.79
N LEU A 68 16.51 -5.50 12.77
CA LEU A 68 15.74 -5.91 11.61
C LEU A 68 16.56 -6.86 10.74
N LEU A 69 15.91 -7.87 10.20
CA LEU A 69 16.50 -8.88 9.34
C LEU A 69 15.87 -8.81 7.95
N PRO A 70 16.59 -9.23 6.88
CA PRO A 70 16.00 -9.40 5.57
C PRO A 70 14.68 -10.18 5.65
N GLY A 71 13.66 -9.73 4.93
CA GLY A 71 12.32 -10.32 4.92
C GLY A 71 11.40 -9.82 6.04
N ASP A 72 11.88 -9.20 7.11
CA ASP A 72 10.98 -8.56 8.09
C ASP A 72 10.08 -7.54 7.36
N ILE A 73 8.81 -7.44 7.77
CA ILE A 73 7.83 -6.54 7.18
C ILE A 73 7.71 -5.31 8.09
N VAL A 74 7.70 -4.11 7.52
CA VAL A 74 7.40 -2.89 8.29
C VAL A 74 6.09 -2.32 7.79
N LEU A 75 5.12 -2.19 8.69
CA LEU A 75 3.87 -1.49 8.42
C LEU A 75 4.04 -0.02 8.79
N LEU A 76 3.57 0.84 7.89
CA LEU A 76 3.69 2.28 7.97
C LEU A 76 2.28 2.88 8.09
N GLY A 77 2.09 3.72 9.10
CA GLY A 77 0.87 4.49 9.30
C GLY A 77 1.10 5.93 8.86
N THR A 78 0.38 6.33 7.81
CA THR A 78 0.36 7.69 7.29
C THR A 78 -1.03 8.28 7.58
N ASP A 79 -1.18 8.74 8.82
CA ASP A 79 -2.41 9.36 9.31
C ASP A 79 -2.82 10.51 8.36
N ASP A 80 -4.13 10.68 8.15
CA ASP A 80 -4.78 11.73 7.33
C ASP A 80 -4.55 11.62 5.82
N THR A 81 -4.27 10.42 5.30
CA THR A 81 -4.19 10.19 3.84
C THR A 81 -5.53 9.72 3.25
N PHE A 82 -5.68 9.85 1.92
CA PHE A 82 -6.82 9.28 1.18
C PHE A 82 -7.03 7.78 1.49
N PHE A 83 -5.96 7.05 1.80
CA PHE A 83 -6.00 5.63 2.12
C PHE A 83 -6.65 5.33 3.46
N ASP A 84 -6.60 6.23 4.45
CA ASP A 84 -7.30 6.06 5.72
C ASP A 84 -8.83 6.01 5.55
N PHE A 85 -9.33 6.64 4.49
CA PHE A 85 -10.75 6.61 4.14
C PHE A 85 -11.15 5.31 3.41
N LEU A 86 -10.24 4.74 2.61
CA LEU A 86 -10.54 3.61 1.73
C LEU A 86 -10.17 2.25 2.35
N ILE A 87 -9.11 2.20 3.15
CA ILE A 87 -8.66 1.01 3.89
C ILE A 87 -8.81 1.33 5.39
N PRO A 88 -9.89 0.89 6.05
CA PRO A 88 -10.08 1.16 7.47
C PRO A 88 -8.96 0.50 8.28
N GLY A 89 -8.10 1.30 8.90
CA GLY A 89 -6.96 0.79 9.64
C GLY A 89 -5.98 1.88 10.06
N LYS A 90 -4.95 1.48 10.81
CA LYS A 90 -3.84 2.34 11.24
C LYS A 90 -2.66 2.32 10.25
N TRP A 91 -2.67 1.38 9.31
CA TRP A 91 -1.54 1.07 8.44
C TRP A 91 -1.98 1.21 6.99
N SER A 92 -1.34 2.12 6.28
CA SER A 92 -1.66 2.54 4.91
C SER A 92 -0.61 2.08 3.90
N HIS A 93 0.60 1.74 4.37
CA HIS A 93 1.69 1.27 3.53
C HIS A 93 2.50 0.16 4.19
N THR A 94 3.22 -0.63 3.39
CA THR A 94 4.08 -1.69 3.89
C THR A 94 5.30 -1.90 3.02
N VAL A 95 6.40 -2.26 3.66
CA VAL A 95 7.70 -2.50 3.02
C VAL A 95 8.33 -3.78 3.56
N ILE A 96 9.20 -4.40 2.77
CA ILE A 96 9.99 -5.57 3.16
C ILE A 96 11.44 -5.11 3.36
N ILE A 97 12.03 -5.46 4.51
CA ILE A 97 13.45 -5.20 4.77
C ILE A 97 14.30 -6.02 3.80
N GLY A 98 15.13 -5.35 3.01
CA GLY A 98 16.04 -6.01 2.07
C GLY A 98 17.33 -6.49 2.72
N GLY A 99 17.81 -5.77 3.73
CA GLY A 99 19.04 -6.09 4.46
C GLY A 99 19.94 -4.88 4.59
N VAL A 100 21.24 -5.12 4.70
CA VAL A 100 22.27 -4.07 4.73
C VAL A 100 22.98 -4.05 3.38
N ALA A 101 23.08 -2.88 2.76
CA ALA A 101 23.68 -2.73 1.44
C ALA A 101 25.20 -2.93 1.50
N GLY A 102 25.75 -3.73 0.57
CA GLY A 102 27.17 -3.69 0.23
C GLY A 102 27.51 -2.49 -0.66
N TYR A 103 28.75 -2.44 -1.13
CA TYR A 103 29.23 -1.32 -1.96
C TYR A 103 28.62 -1.39 -3.37
N HIS A 104 27.79 -0.41 -3.73
CA HIS A 104 27.07 -0.31 -5.02
C HIS A 104 26.27 -1.57 -5.36
N GLU A 105 25.65 -2.20 -4.36
CA GLU A 105 24.82 -3.38 -4.57
C GLU A 105 23.34 -3.03 -4.82
N ILE A 106 22.85 -1.96 -4.20
CA ILE A 106 21.43 -1.60 -4.20
C ILE A 106 21.24 -0.19 -4.72
N TRP A 107 20.50 -0.05 -5.80
CA TRP A 107 20.10 1.24 -6.36
C TRP A 107 18.83 1.71 -5.67
N ALA A 108 18.88 2.86 -5.00
CA ALA A 108 17.71 3.49 -4.42
C ALA A 108 17.02 4.29 -5.53
N THR A 109 15.92 3.74 -6.07
CA THR A 109 15.26 4.26 -7.27
C THR A 109 14.69 5.65 -7.03
N GLU A 110 14.05 5.84 -5.87
CA GLU A 110 13.41 7.09 -5.45
C GLU A 110 14.42 8.24 -5.36
N GLU A 111 15.61 7.98 -4.81
CA GLU A 111 16.66 8.98 -4.68
C GLU A 111 17.62 9.05 -5.88
N GLY A 112 17.45 8.17 -6.88
CA GLY A 112 18.31 8.09 -8.06
C GLY A 112 19.80 7.89 -7.72
N THR A 113 20.10 7.11 -6.69
CA THR A 113 21.47 6.94 -6.17
C THR A 113 21.70 5.55 -5.57
N TRP A 114 22.96 5.16 -5.39
CA TRP A 114 23.28 3.92 -4.66
C TRP A 114 23.00 4.09 -3.16
N VAL A 115 22.37 3.08 -2.55
CA VAL A 115 22.28 3.00 -1.08
C VAL A 115 23.71 2.97 -0.53
N PRO A 116 24.08 3.86 0.41
CA PRO A 116 25.41 3.84 1.01
C PRO A 116 25.74 2.49 1.66
N GLN A 117 26.99 2.07 1.52
CA GLN A 117 27.46 0.82 2.13
C GLN A 117 27.21 0.84 3.64
N GLY A 118 26.62 -0.24 4.17
CA GLY A 118 26.32 -0.38 5.58
C GLY A 118 24.95 0.19 5.99
N GLU A 119 24.20 0.81 5.08
CA GLU A 119 22.84 1.27 5.35
C GLU A 119 21.80 0.18 5.07
N THR A 120 20.69 0.25 5.80
CA THR A 120 19.53 -0.62 5.58
C THR A 120 18.71 -0.12 4.40
N TRP A 121 18.24 -1.06 3.58
CA TRP A 121 17.37 -0.78 2.43
C TRP A 121 16.09 -1.62 2.50
N VAL A 122 15.09 -1.19 1.74
CA VAL A 122 13.77 -1.84 1.67
C VAL A 122 13.37 -2.07 0.21
N VAL A 123 12.49 -3.04 0.00
CA VAL A 123 11.75 -3.23 -1.25
C VAL A 123 10.27 -3.08 -0.97
N HIS A 124 9.57 -2.38 -1.86
CA HIS A 124 8.15 -2.09 -1.73
C HIS A 124 7.52 -1.77 -3.08
N SER A 125 6.19 -1.84 -3.14
CA SER A 125 5.42 -1.26 -4.24
C SER A 125 4.82 0.04 -3.77
N THR A 126 5.14 1.15 -4.44
CA THR A 126 4.70 2.48 -4.02
C THR A 126 4.11 3.25 -5.19
N LYS A 127 3.44 4.34 -4.85
CA LYS A 127 3.05 5.37 -5.80
C LYS A 127 3.34 6.74 -5.20
N ASP A 128 4.11 7.51 -5.95
CA ASP A 128 4.51 8.86 -5.62
C ASP A 128 4.59 9.71 -6.91
N ASP A 129 4.88 10.99 -6.75
CA ASP A 129 5.02 11.92 -7.87
C ASP A 129 6.19 11.55 -8.80
N ASP A 130 7.12 10.73 -8.33
CA ASP A 130 8.31 10.26 -9.06
C ASP A 130 8.07 8.93 -9.81
N GLY A 131 6.89 8.30 -9.62
CA GLY A 131 6.40 7.19 -10.41
C GLY A 131 5.61 6.16 -9.61
N ASP A 132 5.11 5.15 -10.31
CA ASP A 132 4.31 4.05 -9.75
C ASP A 132 5.07 2.73 -9.85
N GLY A 133 4.90 1.84 -8.87
CA GLY A 133 5.33 0.44 -8.95
C GLY A 133 6.44 0.03 -8.00
N LEU A 134 7.04 -1.12 -8.31
CA LEU A 134 8.03 -1.79 -7.47
C LEU A 134 9.38 -1.10 -7.51
N ARG A 135 9.99 -0.89 -6.34
CA ARG A 135 11.33 -0.33 -6.25
C ARG A 135 12.07 -0.72 -4.97
N THR A 136 13.37 -0.43 -4.98
CA THR A 136 14.22 -0.42 -3.79
C THR A 136 14.49 1.01 -3.36
N SER A 137 14.45 1.26 -2.05
CA SER A 137 14.67 2.58 -1.46
C SER A 137 15.49 2.48 -0.18
N ARG A 138 16.04 3.61 0.28
CA ARG A 138 16.72 3.66 1.59
C ARG A 138 15.69 3.55 2.71
N TYR A 139 16.06 2.83 3.77
CA TYR A 139 15.19 2.65 4.93
C TYR A 139 14.77 3.99 5.55
N ASN A 140 15.71 4.93 5.74
CA ASN A 140 15.39 6.19 6.40
C ASN A 140 14.37 7.00 5.59
N THR A 141 14.54 7.08 4.26
CA THR A 141 13.63 7.82 3.38
C THR A 141 12.20 7.29 3.47
N VAL A 142 12.02 5.98 3.29
CA VAL A 142 10.67 5.38 3.18
C VAL A 142 10.06 5.00 4.52
N VAL A 143 10.89 4.72 5.55
CA VAL A 143 10.38 4.31 6.87
C VAL A 143 10.39 5.47 7.83
N ASN A 144 11.51 6.19 7.99
CA ASN A 144 11.64 7.22 9.02
C ASN A 144 11.08 8.59 8.58
N ASP A 145 11.23 8.95 7.31
CA ASP A 145 10.85 10.29 6.81
C ASP A 145 9.43 10.33 6.19
N HIS A 146 8.74 9.18 6.15
CA HIS A 146 7.47 9.01 5.45
C HIS A 146 6.29 8.59 6.34
N ALA A 147 6.53 8.16 7.58
CA ALA A 147 5.47 7.66 8.47
C ALA A 147 5.64 8.17 9.90
N GLY A 148 4.56 8.67 10.50
CA GLY A 148 4.55 9.05 11.92
C GLY A 148 4.46 7.84 12.86
N ASN A 149 3.80 6.78 12.39
CA ASN A 149 3.58 5.55 13.12
C ASN A 149 4.18 4.36 12.36
N VAL A 150 4.96 3.51 13.02
CA VAL A 150 5.58 2.34 12.38
C VAL A 150 5.58 1.12 13.29
N VAL A 151 5.45 -0.07 12.70
CA VAL A 151 5.67 -1.35 13.40
C VAL A 151 6.40 -2.33 12.50
N ALA A 152 7.41 -3.00 13.05
CA ALA A 152 8.11 -4.09 12.38
C ALA A 152 7.55 -5.43 12.82
N ILE A 153 7.37 -6.34 11.86
CA ILE A 153 6.80 -7.67 12.03
C ILE A 153 7.80 -8.68 11.51
N ARG A 154 8.18 -9.62 12.38
CA ARG A 154 8.93 -10.80 12.00
C ARG A 154 7.97 -11.96 11.79
N VAL A 155 7.87 -12.41 10.54
CA VAL A 155 7.02 -13.56 10.22
C VAL A 155 7.67 -14.85 10.72
N LEU A 156 6.85 -15.70 11.33
CA LEU A 156 7.22 -17.04 11.76
C LEU A 156 6.64 -18.08 10.80
N LYS A 157 7.30 -19.23 10.72
CA LYS A 157 6.75 -20.42 10.06
C LYS A 157 5.48 -20.89 10.78
N PRO A 158 4.61 -21.65 10.09
CA PRO A 158 3.58 -22.44 10.76
C PRO A 158 4.18 -23.24 11.92
N GLY A 159 3.60 -23.13 13.11
CA GLY A 159 4.13 -23.73 14.34
C GLY A 159 5.14 -22.87 15.11
N GLY A 160 5.37 -21.62 14.70
CA GLY A 160 6.14 -20.63 15.47
C GLY A 160 7.65 -20.68 15.28
N GLY A 161 8.15 -21.49 14.34
CA GLY A 161 9.58 -21.55 14.03
C GLY A 161 10.09 -20.29 13.32
N THR A 162 11.34 -19.91 13.57
CA THR A 162 11.96 -18.76 12.86
C THR A 162 12.35 -19.13 11.43
N LEU A 163 12.30 -18.16 10.52
CA LEU A 163 12.88 -18.31 9.18
C LEU A 163 14.41 -18.38 9.26
N SER A 164 15.00 -19.26 8.45
CA SER A 164 16.45 -19.31 8.23
C SER A 164 16.92 -18.10 7.41
N SER A 165 18.23 -17.82 7.44
CA SER A 165 18.79 -16.72 6.64
C SER A 165 18.56 -16.92 5.14
N SER A 166 18.64 -18.15 4.64
CA SER A 166 18.39 -18.45 3.23
C SER A 166 16.92 -18.23 2.82
N GLU A 167 15.96 -18.59 3.68
CA GLU A 167 14.54 -18.32 3.41
C GLU A 167 14.25 -16.82 3.39
N ARG A 168 14.82 -16.09 4.36
CA ARG A 168 14.72 -14.62 4.41
C ARG A 168 15.28 -13.95 3.16
N SER A 169 16.47 -14.36 2.72
CA SER A 169 17.05 -13.86 1.47
C SER A 169 16.23 -14.25 0.25
N ALA A 170 15.65 -15.46 0.20
CA ALA A 170 14.82 -15.89 -0.91
C ALA A 170 13.51 -15.07 -1.03
N ILE A 171 12.91 -14.66 0.09
CA ILE A 171 11.75 -13.75 0.11
C ILE A 171 12.12 -12.39 -0.47
N VAL A 172 13.24 -11.80 -0.04
CA VAL A 172 13.73 -10.52 -0.58
C VAL A 172 14.04 -10.64 -2.07
N ASN A 173 14.77 -11.69 -2.46
CA ASN A 173 15.12 -11.95 -3.86
C ASN A 173 13.90 -12.10 -4.75
N PHE A 174 12.84 -12.76 -4.25
CA PHE A 174 11.57 -12.81 -4.97
C PHE A 174 11.04 -11.40 -5.21
N ALA A 175 10.89 -10.59 -4.17
CA ALA A 175 10.34 -9.24 -4.30
C ALA A 175 11.18 -8.37 -5.25
N THR A 176 12.50 -8.40 -5.13
CA THR A 176 13.38 -7.65 -6.03
C THR A 176 13.37 -8.17 -7.46
N SER A 177 13.15 -9.47 -7.68
CA SER A 177 13.09 -10.06 -9.03
C SER A 177 11.88 -9.61 -9.84
N LYS A 178 10.89 -9.00 -9.17
CA LYS A 178 9.69 -8.46 -9.81
C LYS A 178 9.83 -7.01 -10.29
N ILE A 179 10.85 -6.29 -9.82
CA ILE A 179 11.11 -4.91 -10.23
C ILE A 179 11.39 -4.87 -11.73
N GLY A 180 10.64 -4.04 -12.45
CA GLY A 180 10.75 -3.87 -13.90
C GLY A 180 10.10 -5.00 -14.71
N THR A 181 9.47 -5.96 -14.04
CA THR A 181 8.51 -6.88 -14.65
C THR A 181 7.07 -6.43 -14.43
N ASP A 182 6.87 -5.46 -13.54
CA ASP A 182 5.59 -4.80 -13.32
C ASP A 182 5.31 -3.70 -14.35
N GLU A 183 4.05 -3.57 -14.75
CA GLU A 183 3.47 -2.45 -15.49
C GLU A 183 3.14 -1.24 -14.58
N GLY A 184 3.42 -1.34 -13.28
CA GLY A 184 3.27 -0.27 -12.29
C GLY A 184 2.56 -0.71 -11.01
N TYR A 185 2.01 0.26 -10.29
CA TYR A 185 1.24 0.02 -9.08
C TYR A 185 -0.14 -0.59 -9.41
N ASP A 186 -0.57 -1.63 -8.68
CA ASP A 186 -1.94 -2.14 -8.85
C ASP A 186 -2.95 -1.16 -8.24
N TRP A 187 -3.70 -0.50 -9.12
CA TRP A 187 -4.75 0.48 -8.79
C TRP A 187 -6.14 -0.13 -8.60
N ASN A 188 -6.33 -1.36 -9.08
CA ASN A 188 -7.64 -1.99 -9.11
C ASN A 188 -7.94 -2.69 -7.79
N TRP A 189 -6.93 -3.31 -7.16
CA TRP A 189 -7.09 -4.09 -5.91
C TRP A 189 -8.17 -5.18 -6.01
N LEU A 190 -8.46 -5.64 -7.23
CA LEU A 190 -9.56 -6.57 -7.51
C LEU A 190 -9.15 -8.04 -7.34
N GLY A 191 -7.89 -8.33 -7.02
CA GLY A 191 -7.34 -9.67 -6.87
C GLY A 191 -6.12 -9.76 -5.97
N LYS A 192 -5.72 -11.00 -5.62
CA LYS A 192 -4.41 -11.31 -5.03
C LYS A 192 -3.60 -12.12 -6.03
N GLN A 193 -2.38 -11.71 -6.32
CA GLN A 193 -1.52 -12.32 -7.33
C GLN A 193 -0.24 -12.86 -6.72
N VAL A 194 0.04 -14.14 -6.93
CA VAL A 194 1.29 -14.77 -6.44
C VAL A 194 2.46 -14.44 -7.40
N GLY A 195 2.15 -14.16 -8.66
CA GLY A 195 3.09 -13.70 -9.67
C GLY A 195 2.37 -12.81 -10.68
N VAL A 196 3.06 -11.77 -11.15
CA VAL A 196 2.65 -10.92 -12.28
C VAL A 196 2.18 -11.79 -13.47
N ASP A 197 2.87 -12.91 -13.73
CA ASP A 197 2.55 -13.86 -14.81
C ASP A 197 1.24 -14.67 -14.63
N THR A 198 0.49 -14.46 -13.54
CA THR A 198 -0.77 -15.16 -13.24
C THR A 198 -1.97 -14.22 -13.12
N ALA A 199 -1.77 -12.93 -13.36
CA ALA A 199 -2.82 -11.93 -13.43
C ALA A 199 -3.83 -12.27 -14.53
N ASP A 200 -5.10 -11.97 -14.29
CA ASP A 200 -5.96 -11.61 -15.42
C ASP A 200 -5.70 -10.12 -15.70
N PRO A 201 -5.02 -9.77 -16.81
CA PRO A 201 -4.65 -8.39 -17.10
C PRO A 201 -5.86 -7.46 -17.28
N GLU A 202 -7.08 -8.00 -17.45
CA GLU A 202 -8.31 -7.20 -17.45
C GLU A 202 -8.82 -6.85 -16.05
N ILE A 203 -8.36 -7.54 -15.00
CA ILE A 203 -8.89 -7.44 -13.64
C ILE A 203 -7.84 -6.89 -12.66
N ALA A 204 -6.59 -7.29 -12.80
CA ALA A 204 -5.50 -6.76 -12.01
C ALA A 204 -4.33 -6.51 -12.97
N PRO A 205 -3.92 -5.24 -13.20
CA PRO A 205 -2.76 -4.96 -14.03
C PRO A 205 -1.54 -5.71 -13.50
N ASP A 206 -0.56 -5.92 -14.36
CA ASP A 206 0.68 -6.64 -14.07
C ASP A 206 1.50 -5.87 -13.03
N GLY A 207 1.11 -5.90 -11.77
CA GLY A 207 1.65 -5.05 -10.72
C GLY A 207 1.25 -5.54 -9.34
N TYR A 208 1.78 -4.90 -8.32
CA TYR A 208 1.42 -5.19 -6.93
C TYR A 208 0.99 -3.90 -6.26
N TYR A 209 -0.01 -3.96 -5.37
CA TYR A 209 -0.11 -2.97 -4.31
C TYR A 209 0.81 -3.36 -3.13
N CYS A 210 1.08 -2.41 -2.23
CA CYS A 210 2.15 -2.54 -1.23
C CYS A 210 2.09 -3.85 -0.41
N SER A 211 0.92 -4.22 0.11
CA SER A 211 0.74 -5.43 0.92
C SER A 211 0.61 -6.71 0.11
N GLU A 212 0.22 -6.61 -1.15
CA GLU A 212 0.20 -7.74 -2.06
C GLU A 212 1.59 -8.26 -2.36
N LEU A 213 2.58 -7.36 -2.57
CA LEU A 213 3.97 -7.75 -2.78
C LEU A 213 4.49 -8.59 -1.59
N ALA A 214 4.24 -8.12 -0.36
CA ALA A 214 4.63 -8.82 0.86
C ALA A 214 3.95 -10.19 0.95
N TRP A 215 2.64 -10.25 0.70
CA TRP A 215 1.91 -11.52 0.67
C TRP A 215 2.47 -12.47 -0.41
N ALA A 216 2.69 -12.00 -1.63
CA ALA A 216 3.15 -12.79 -2.77
C ALA A 216 4.55 -13.37 -2.53
N ALA A 217 5.46 -12.58 -1.96
CA ALA A 217 6.82 -13.04 -1.65
C ALA A 217 6.82 -14.19 -0.63
N TYR A 218 6.03 -14.05 0.43
CA TYR A 218 5.89 -15.08 1.46
C TYR A 218 5.17 -16.33 0.96
N LYS A 219 4.10 -16.12 0.18
CA LYS A 219 3.33 -17.21 -0.42
C LYS A 219 4.16 -18.02 -1.40
N SER A 220 4.92 -17.35 -2.26
CA SER A 220 5.72 -18.00 -3.32
C SER A 220 6.88 -18.80 -2.75
N VAL A 221 7.61 -18.24 -1.80
CA VAL A 221 8.89 -18.83 -1.35
C VAL A 221 8.67 -19.94 -0.32
N ILE A 222 7.72 -19.74 0.60
CA ILE A 222 7.54 -20.64 1.75
C ILE A 222 6.09 -21.06 2.01
N GLY A 223 5.15 -20.69 1.13
CA GLY A 223 3.76 -21.13 1.21
C GLY A 223 2.95 -20.50 2.35
N ILE A 224 3.44 -19.43 2.98
CA ILE A 224 2.72 -18.75 4.06
C ILE A 224 1.64 -17.83 3.48
N GLU A 225 0.42 -17.95 4.01
CA GLU A 225 -0.70 -17.04 3.75
C GLU A 225 -0.74 -16.00 4.87
N LEU A 226 -0.26 -14.78 4.57
CA LEU A 226 -0.27 -13.64 5.50
C LEU A 226 -1.65 -12.95 5.56
#